data_AF-A0A0A1ZYP3-F1
#
_entry.id   AF-A0A0A1ZYP3-F1
#
_cell.length_a   1.000
_cell.length_b   1.000
_cell.length_c   1.000
_cell.angle_alpha   90.00
_cell.angle_beta   90.00
_cell.angle_gamma   90.00
#
_symmetry.space_group_name_H-M   'P 1'
#
loop_
_entity.id
_entity.type
_entity.pdbx_description
1 polymer ?
#
loop_
_entity_poly.entity_id
_entity_poly.type
_entity_poly.pdbx_seq_one_letter_code
_entity_poly.pdbx_strand_id
1 'polypeptide(L)'
;MTIKRIFHDPIHKEIVFDAGKPEELMIMELIDTAAFQRLRRIKQLGAASLLFHGAESSRFTHSIGVFCIARKIYKRLIENKSSFCDNKFVLYGAALLHDLGHGPLSHTSETIFEHDHEQWSANLVINYSPINSILKKYDNELPRQIGELFQSKQLFSKPLKTLISSEIDCDRLDYLLRDSYNTGTNYGLVDLERIISALTFSPDGNIGIKPKGVIAIEHFLVLRNLMYRTIYNHRINEISTWILEKILHTIKHNFEKKIWLDNSLYKWIFSPTKLDFDDFIRNDDITFYYHLIRWKDDSFEPLSTLCKMFIDRDLLKASDISFLSKIDRLKILAFARKLCESKGYDSELFCGIKERSFKGFESNNALKIWDGAYQSSLENSSALIKTLMRSEESSFIIYPHMIKNEIKTQISFIKNNS
;
A
#
# COMPACT_ATOMS: atom_id res chain seq x y z
N MET A 1 -20.52 -32.45 -12.48
CA MET A 1 -20.82 -31.03 -12.26
C MET A 1 -19.51 -30.33 -11.97
N THR A 2 -19.14 -29.29 -12.71
CA THR A 2 -17.95 -28.48 -12.36
C THR A 2 -18.22 -27.75 -11.05
N ILE A 3 -17.28 -27.84 -10.11
CA ILE A 3 -17.39 -27.18 -8.81
C ILE A 3 -17.22 -25.68 -9.04
N LYS A 4 -18.21 -24.88 -8.64
CA LYS A 4 -18.13 -23.42 -8.66
C LYS A 4 -17.95 -22.89 -7.24
N ARG A 5 -17.09 -21.89 -7.07
CA ARG A 5 -16.93 -21.13 -5.82
C ARG A 5 -17.33 -19.67 -6.07
N ILE A 6 -18.06 -19.08 -5.15
CA ILE A 6 -18.59 -17.72 -5.28
C ILE A 6 -18.13 -16.89 -4.09
N PHE A 7 -17.56 -15.72 -4.37
CA PHE A 7 -17.33 -14.67 -3.38
C PHE A 7 -18.23 -13.48 -3.66
N HIS A 8 -18.96 -13.03 -2.65
CA HIS A 8 -19.69 -11.77 -2.71
C HIS A 8 -18.75 -10.64 -2.28
N ASP A 9 -18.52 -9.70 -3.18
CA ASP A 9 -17.70 -8.53 -2.99
C ASP A 9 -18.55 -7.25 -3.17
N PRO A 10 -18.48 -6.28 -2.26
CA PRO A 10 -19.33 -5.08 -2.34
C PRO A 10 -19.04 -4.21 -3.59
N ILE A 11 -17.80 -4.27 -4.10
CA ILE A 11 -17.32 -3.48 -5.22
C ILE A 11 -17.65 -4.20 -6.54
N HIS A 12 -17.18 -5.44 -6.68
CA HIS A 12 -17.25 -6.23 -7.91
C HIS A 12 -18.46 -7.16 -7.99
N LYS A 13 -19.33 -7.13 -6.98
CA LYS A 13 -20.55 -7.95 -6.85
C LYS A 13 -20.21 -9.43 -6.73
N GLU A 14 -20.62 -10.24 -7.70
CA GLU A 14 -20.41 -11.68 -7.64
C GLU A 14 -19.12 -12.07 -8.37
N ILE A 15 -18.15 -12.59 -7.63
CA ILE A 15 -16.90 -13.12 -8.18
C ILE A 15 -16.99 -14.65 -8.20
N VAL A 16 -17.38 -15.19 -9.35
CA VAL A 16 -17.52 -16.63 -9.57
C VAL A 16 -16.22 -17.23 -10.11
N PHE A 17 -15.78 -18.33 -9.50
CA PHE A 17 -14.68 -19.18 -9.94
C PHE A 17 -15.23 -20.53 -10.39
N ASP A 18 -14.74 -21.03 -11.52
CA ASP A 18 -15.12 -22.29 -12.14
C ASP A 18 -13.93 -23.26 -12.16
N ALA A 19 -13.97 -24.29 -11.33
CA ALA A 19 -12.92 -25.30 -11.25
C ALA A 19 -12.72 -26.08 -12.56
N GLY A 20 -13.67 -26.01 -13.51
CA GLY A 20 -13.51 -26.56 -14.85
C GLY A 20 -12.49 -25.82 -15.71
N LYS A 21 -12.08 -24.61 -15.31
CA LYS A 21 -11.01 -23.84 -15.97
C LYS A 21 -9.73 -23.97 -15.17
N PRO A 22 -8.64 -24.55 -15.72
CA PRO A 22 -7.41 -24.79 -14.98
C PRO A 22 -6.82 -23.54 -14.32
N GLU A 23 -6.89 -22.38 -14.98
CA GLU A 23 -6.42 -21.11 -14.44
C GLU A 23 -7.26 -20.60 -13.26
N GLU A 24 -8.58 -20.89 -13.23
CA GLU A 24 -9.43 -20.50 -12.10
C GLU A 24 -9.30 -21.51 -10.95
N LEU A 25 -9.10 -22.80 -11.26
CA LEU A 25 -8.75 -23.82 -10.27
C LEU A 25 -7.44 -23.49 -9.56
N MET A 26 -6.40 -23.08 -10.29
CA MET A 26 -5.12 -22.64 -9.71
C MET A 26 -5.35 -21.52 -8.69
N ILE A 27 -6.15 -20.53 -9.04
CA ILE A 27 -6.46 -19.40 -8.17
C ILE A 27 -7.23 -19.86 -6.94
N MET A 28 -8.17 -20.79 -7.07
CA MET A 28 -8.87 -21.39 -5.93
C MET A 28 -7.92 -22.14 -4.98
N GLU A 29 -6.97 -22.91 -5.51
CA GLU A 29 -5.95 -23.60 -4.72
C GLU A 29 -5.05 -22.59 -3.98
N LEU A 30 -4.60 -21.52 -4.65
CA LEU A 30 -3.80 -20.46 -4.06
C LEU A 30 -4.54 -19.72 -2.94
N ILE A 31 -5.82 -19.41 -3.15
CA ILE A 31 -6.68 -18.76 -2.16
C ILE A 31 -6.75 -19.59 -0.87
N ASP A 32 -6.79 -20.91 -0.98
CA ASP A 32 -6.94 -21.81 0.18
C ASP A 32 -5.65 -22.00 0.98
N THR A 33 -4.50 -21.48 0.50
CA THR A 33 -3.24 -21.57 1.25
C THR A 33 -3.26 -20.72 2.52
N ALA A 34 -2.55 -21.19 3.56
CA ALA A 34 -2.43 -20.46 4.82
C ALA A 34 -1.80 -19.06 4.64
N ALA A 35 -0.83 -18.93 3.74
CA ALA A 35 -0.19 -17.65 3.44
C ALA A 35 -1.17 -16.63 2.85
N PHE A 36 -2.06 -17.06 1.95
CA PHE A 36 -3.08 -16.18 1.39
C PHE A 36 -4.22 -15.89 2.38
N GLN A 37 -4.68 -16.91 3.13
CA GLN A 37 -5.70 -16.72 4.18
C GLN A 37 -5.23 -15.78 5.30
N ARG A 38 -3.92 -15.68 5.56
CA ARG A 38 -3.34 -14.67 6.48
C ARG A 38 -3.79 -13.26 6.13
N LEU A 39 -3.89 -12.93 4.84
CA LEU A 39 -4.23 -11.58 4.37
C LEU A 39 -5.60 -11.09 4.87
N ARG A 40 -6.47 -11.98 5.38
CA ARG A 40 -7.74 -11.59 6.04
C ARG A 40 -7.51 -10.81 7.33
N ARG A 41 -6.37 -11.04 7.99
CA ARG A 41 -5.98 -10.46 9.28
C ARG A 41 -5.03 -9.28 9.12
N ILE A 42 -4.88 -8.76 7.89
CA ILE A 42 -4.07 -7.57 7.59
C ILE A 42 -4.99 -6.56 6.91
N LYS A 43 -5.24 -5.43 7.58
CA LYS A 43 -6.10 -4.36 7.08
C LYS A 43 -5.44 -3.66 5.88
N GLN A 44 -6.20 -3.44 4.81
CA GLN A 44 -5.72 -2.75 3.60
C GLN A 44 -5.08 -1.39 3.93
N LEU A 45 -5.80 -0.58 4.71
CA LEU A 45 -5.40 0.78 5.03
C LEU A 45 -4.62 0.91 6.35
N GLY A 46 -4.27 -0.22 6.99
CA GLY A 46 -3.46 -0.26 8.20
C GLY A 46 -3.91 0.76 9.27
N ALA A 47 -2.99 1.62 9.68
CA ALA A 47 -3.23 2.64 10.70
C ALA A 47 -4.28 3.69 10.32
N ALA A 48 -4.61 3.87 9.03
CA ALA A 48 -5.64 4.82 8.62
C ALA A 48 -7.04 4.42 9.11
N SER A 49 -7.26 3.14 9.46
CA SER A 49 -8.48 2.68 10.13
C SER A 49 -8.75 3.38 11.47
N LEU A 50 -7.72 3.93 12.13
CA LEU A 50 -7.88 4.77 13.33
C LEU A 50 -8.60 6.09 13.04
N LEU A 51 -8.57 6.57 11.79
CA LEU A 51 -9.27 7.77 11.35
C LEU A 51 -10.58 7.42 10.67
N PHE A 52 -10.51 6.56 9.66
CA PHE A 52 -11.65 6.13 8.87
C PHE A 52 -12.17 4.83 9.48
N HIS A 53 -13.09 4.95 10.43
CA HIS A 53 -13.59 3.80 11.20
C HIS A 53 -14.32 2.74 10.37
N GLY A 54 -14.66 3.03 9.10
CA GLY A 54 -15.18 2.05 8.14
C GLY A 54 -14.11 1.30 7.33
N ALA A 55 -12.85 1.74 7.39
CA ALA A 55 -11.72 1.20 6.64
C ALA A 55 -11.22 -0.15 7.20
N GLU A 56 -12.12 -1.13 7.22
CA GLU A 56 -11.92 -2.46 7.81
C GLU A 56 -11.74 -3.56 6.74
N SER A 57 -11.65 -3.18 5.46
CA SER A 57 -11.26 -4.10 4.39
C SER A 57 -9.86 -4.66 4.60
N SER A 58 -9.65 -5.89 4.16
CA SER A 58 -8.38 -6.59 4.29
C SER A 58 -7.66 -6.77 2.95
N ARG A 59 -6.36 -7.01 2.99
CA ARG A 59 -5.57 -7.33 1.80
C ARG A 59 -6.11 -8.55 1.05
N PHE A 60 -6.71 -9.51 1.76
CA PHE A 60 -7.40 -10.65 1.13
C PHE A 60 -8.50 -10.21 0.16
N THR A 61 -9.37 -9.28 0.61
CA THR A 61 -10.48 -8.79 -0.24
C THR A 61 -9.97 -7.99 -1.43
N HIS A 62 -8.92 -7.19 -1.21
CA HIS A 62 -8.25 -6.44 -2.25
C HIS A 62 -7.62 -7.36 -3.31
N SER A 63 -6.79 -8.32 -2.92
CA SER A 63 -6.15 -9.26 -3.85
C SER A 63 -7.13 -10.04 -4.74
N ILE A 64 -8.29 -10.45 -4.20
CA ILE A 64 -9.35 -11.08 -5.00
C ILE A 64 -9.97 -10.08 -5.98
N GLY A 65 -10.16 -8.83 -5.56
CA GLY A 65 -10.63 -7.75 -6.41
C GLY A 65 -9.66 -7.42 -7.55
N VAL A 66 -8.36 -7.35 -7.27
CA VAL A 66 -7.30 -7.16 -8.27
C VAL A 66 -7.30 -8.30 -9.30
N PHE A 67 -7.42 -9.55 -8.85
CA PHE A 67 -7.64 -10.68 -9.75
C PHE A 67 -8.89 -10.50 -10.63
N CYS A 68 -10.00 -10.04 -10.06
CA CYS A 68 -11.24 -9.82 -10.82
C CYS A 68 -11.06 -8.78 -11.93
N ILE A 69 -10.37 -7.67 -11.64
CA ILE A 69 -10.03 -6.62 -12.61
C ILE A 69 -9.10 -7.18 -13.69
N ALA A 70 -8.04 -7.89 -13.29
CA ALA A 70 -7.09 -8.51 -14.22
C ALA A 70 -7.79 -9.48 -15.18
N ARG A 71 -8.77 -10.26 -14.69
CA ARG A 71 -9.61 -11.15 -15.50
C ARG A 71 -10.47 -10.39 -16.51
N LYS A 72 -11.07 -9.26 -16.14
CA LYS A 72 -11.84 -8.42 -17.08
C LYS A 72 -10.95 -7.82 -18.16
N ILE A 73 -9.79 -7.26 -17.76
CA ILE A 73 -8.82 -6.69 -18.70
C ILE A 73 -8.30 -7.76 -19.66
N TYR A 74 -7.93 -8.93 -19.14
CA TYR A 74 -7.48 -10.05 -19.97
C TYR A 74 -8.49 -10.39 -21.07
N LYS A 75 -9.77 -10.58 -20.72
CA LYS A 75 -10.83 -10.90 -21.68
C LYS A 75 -10.92 -9.86 -22.79
N ARG A 76 -10.80 -8.58 -22.44
CA ARG A 76 -10.80 -7.48 -23.41
C ARG A 76 -9.57 -7.47 -24.31
N LEU A 77 -8.39 -7.77 -23.76
CA LEU A 77 -7.14 -7.73 -24.52
C LEU A 77 -7.01 -8.88 -25.51
N ILE A 78 -7.47 -10.09 -25.16
CA ILE A 78 -7.41 -11.25 -26.07
C ILE A 78 -8.32 -11.10 -27.30
N GLU A 79 -9.40 -10.31 -27.21
CA GLU A 79 -10.23 -9.96 -28.37
C GLU A 79 -9.43 -9.17 -29.42
N ASN A 80 -8.48 -8.34 -28.99
CA ASN A 80 -7.62 -7.56 -29.88
C ASN A 80 -6.38 -8.33 -30.34
N LYS A 81 -5.84 -9.20 -29.48
CA LYS A 81 -4.62 -10.00 -29.76
C LYS A 81 -4.73 -11.37 -29.10
N SER A 82 -5.16 -12.36 -29.88
CA SER A 82 -5.39 -13.73 -29.40
C SER A 82 -4.15 -14.36 -28.77
N SER A 83 -2.95 -14.09 -29.29
CA SER A 83 -1.68 -14.61 -28.76
C SER A 83 -1.33 -14.13 -27.34
N PHE A 84 -2.05 -13.15 -26.80
CA PHE A 84 -1.90 -12.80 -25.37
C PHE A 84 -2.46 -13.90 -24.45
N CYS A 85 -3.17 -14.91 -24.99
CA CYS A 85 -3.76 -15.98 -24.21
C CYS A 85 -2.77 -16.75 -23.34
N ASP A 86 -1.52 -16.88 -23.78
CA ASP A 86 -0.46 -17.64 -23.10
C ASP A 86 -0.06 -17.01 -21.75
N ASN A 87 -0.37 -15.73 -21.55
CA ASN A 87 -0.01 -14.98 -20.34
C ASN A 87 -1.04 -15.12 -19.20
N LYS A 88 -2.11 -15.90 -19.40
CA LYS A 88 -3.27 -15.97 -18.51
C LYS A 88 -2.93 -16.41 -17.09
N PHE A 89 -2.20 -17.52 -16.95
CA PHE A 89 -1.80 -18.05 -15.64
C PHE A 89 -0.90 -17.06 -14.90
N VAL A 90 0.08 -16.48 -15.60
CA VAL A 90 1.00 -15.49 -15.03
C VAL A 90 0.24 -14.25 -14.55
N LEU A 91 -0.63 -13.68 -15.40
CA LEU A 91 -1.41 -12.49 -15.05
C LEU A 91 -2.32 -12.75 -13.84
N TYR A 92 -3.03 -13.87 -13.83
CA TYR A 92 -3.98 -14.18 -12.75
C TYR A 92 -3.26 -14.46 -11.43
N GLY A 93 -2.18 -15.25 -11.49
CA GLY A 93 -1.34 -15.54 -10.32
C GLY A 93 -0.67 -14.28 -9.77
N ALA A 94 -0.10 -13.44 -10.64
CA ALA A 94 0.51 -12.18 -10.23
C ALA A 94 -0.51 -11.20 -9.63
N ALA A 95 -1.67 -11.04 -10.26
CA ALA A 95 -2.74 -10.18 -9.75
C ALA A 95 -3.22 -10.61 -8.36
N LEU A 96 -3.38 -11.92 -8.14
CA LEU A 96 -3.77 -12.46 -6.83
C LEU A 96 -2.65 -12.30 -5.78
N LEU A 97 -1.39 -12.57 -6.14
CA LEU A 97 -0.31 -12.75 -5.16
C LEU A 97 0.57 -11.52 -4.94
N HIS A 98 0.35 -10.40 -5.65
CA HIS A 98 1.19 -9.19 -5.56
C HIS A 98 1.39 -8.69 -4.13
N ASP A 99 0.36 -8.87 -3.28
CA ASP A 99 0.28 -8.35 -1.92
C ASP A 99 0.64 -9.38 -0.82
N LEU A 100 1.09 -10.58 -1.21
CA LEU A 100 1.32 -11.69 -0.28
C LEU A 100 2.40 -11.38 0.78
N GLY A 101 3.35 -10.51 0.43
CA GLY A 101 4.49 -10.07 1.22
C GLY A 101 4.23 -8.86 2.11
N HIS A 102 2.99 -8.42 2.31
CA HIS A 102 2.71 -7.39 3.31
C HIS A 102 2.70 -7.91 4.74
N GLY A 103 3.38 -7.20 5.64
CA GLY A 103 3.34 -7.39 7.08
C GLY A 103 2.16 -6.69 7.78
N PRO A 104 2.11 -6.69 9.12
CA PRO A 104 1.04 -6.06 9.90
C PRO A 104 1.01 -4.55 9.69
N LEU A 105 -0.17 -3.95 9.63
CA LEU A 105 -0.37 -2.52 9.34
C LEU A 105 0.10 -2.09 7.93
N SER A 106 0.20 -3.04 6.99
CA SER A 106 0.35 -2.72 5.57
C SER A 106 1.63 -1.91 5.29
N HIS A 107 1.57 -0.79 4.56
CA HIS A 107 2.78 0.00 4.24
C HIS A 107 3.47 0.60 5.47
N THR A 108 2.77 0.76 6.60
CA THR A 108 3.41 1.17 7.86
C THR A 108 4.43 0.13 8.31
N SER A 109 4.16 -1.16 8.06
CA SER A 109 5.06 -2.27 8.37
C SER A 109 6.44 -2.10 7.74
N GLU A 110 6.48 -1.65 6.49
CA GLU A 110 7.72 -1.49 5.70
C GLU A 110 8.63 -0.43 6.33
N THR A 111 8.02 0.64 6.83
CA THR A 111 8.73 1.73 7.50
C THR A 111 9.27 1.28 8.86
N ILE A 112 8.45 0.61 9.67
CA ILE A 112 8.82 0.29 11.06
C ILE A 112 9.77 -0.92 11.15
N PHE A 113 9.62 -1.91 10.26
CA PHE A 113 10.47 -3.11 10.23
C PHE A 113 11.57 -3.09 9.15
N GLU A 114 11.65 -2.01 8.35
CA GLU A 114 12.67 -1.83 7.30
C GLU A 114 12.70 -3.01 6.30
N HIS A 115 11.53 -3.45 5.85
CA HIS A 115 11.39 -4.52 4.86
C HIS A 115 10.64 -4.03 3.62
N ASP A 116 10.75 -4.80 2.53
CA ASP A 116 10.12 -4.53 1.25
C ASP A 116 9.10 -5.63 0.96
N HIS A 117 7.83 -5.25 0.84
CA HIS A 117 6.75 -6.19 0.63
C HIS A 117 6.80 -6.86 -0.75
N GLU A 118 7.27 -6.17 -1.80
CA GLU A 118 7.38 -6.74 -3.15
C GLU A 118 8.45 -7.85 -3.16
N GLN A 119 9.55 -7.64 -2.45
CA GLN A 119 10.59 -8.66 -2.27
C GLN A 119 10.06 -9.88 -1.53
N TRP A 120 9.29 -9.67 -0.46
CA TRP A 120 8.66 -10.77 0.28
C TRP A 120 7.60 -11.50 -0.55
N SER A 121 6.75 -10.79 -1.31
CA SER A 121 5.79 -11.39 -2.24
C SER A 121 6.50 -12.29 -3.24
N ALA A 122 7.58 -11.79 -3.86
CA ALA A 122 8.37 -12.57 -4.80
C ALA A 122 9.02 -13.79 -4.13
N ASN A 123 9.60 -13.63 -2.94
CA ASN A 123 10.24 -14.72 -2.22
C ASN A 123 9.24 -15.81 -1.81
N LEU A 124 8.07 -15.43 -1.32
CA LEU A 124 6.99 -16.38 -0.99
C LEU A 124 6.52 -17.13 -2.25
N VAL A 125 6.33 -16.43 -3.37
CA VAL A 125 5.92 -17.08 -4.62
C VAL A 125 6.98 -18.07 -5.13
N ILE A 126 8.25 -17.67 -5.13
CA ILE A 126 9.35 -18.46 -5.71
C ILE A 126 9.78 -19.61 -4.78
N ASN A 127 9.78 -19.41 -3.47
CA ASN A 127 10.48 -20.30 -2.53
C ASN A 127 9.59 -20.91 -1.45
N TYR A 128 8.39 -20.38 -1.17
CA TYR A 128 7.52 -20.96 -0.14
C TYR A 128 6.71 -22.12 -0.72
N SER A 129 7.06 -23.35 -0.30
CA SER A 129 6.55 -24.60 -0.87
C SER A 129 5.03 -24.66 -1.05
N PRO A 130 4.18 -24.24 -0.08
CA PRO A 130 2.72 -24.27 -0.26
C PRO A 130 2.20 -23.45 -1.45
N ILE A 131 2.86 -22.34 -1.80
CA ILE A 131 2.51 -21.52 -2.98
C ILE A 131 3.23 -22.06 -4.22
N ASN A 132 4.55 -22.24 -4.10
CA ASN A 132 5.42 -22.65 -5.18
C ASN A 132 4.98 -23.98 -5.81
N SER A 133 4.62 -24.96 -4.97
CA SER A 133 4.23 -26.29 -5.44
C SER A 133 2.91 -26.26 -6.20
N ILE A 134 1.96 -25.40 -5.82
CA ILE A 134 0.70 -25.21 -6.56
C ILE A 134 1.00 -24.68 -7.96
N LEU A 135 1.77 -23.59 -8.05
CA LEU A 135 2.12 -22.96 -9.33
C LEU A 135 2.83 -23.95 -10.27
N LYS A 136 3.77 -24.74 -9.74
CA LYS A 136 4.52 -25.75 -10.51
C LYS A 136 3.66 -26.89 -11.07
N LYS A 137 2.47 -27.17 -10.51
CA LYS A 137 1.54 -28.14 -11.11
C LYS A 137 1.05 -27.70 -12.50
N TYR A 138 1.02 -26.39 -12.75
CA TYR A 138 0.50 -25.80 -13.98
C TYR A 138 1.62 -25.46 -14.96
N ASP A 139 2.72 -24.87 -14.48
CA ASP A 139 3.94 -24.63 -15.24
C ASP A 139 5.13 -24.43 -14.28
N ASN A 140 6.25 -25.10 -14.55
CA ASN A 140 7.47 -25.04 -13.73
C ASN A 140 8.09 -23.64 -13.67
N GLU A 141 7.92 -22.82 -14.72
CA GLU A 141 8.46 -21.46 -14.79
C GLU A 141 7.55 -20.42 -14.12
N LEU A 142 6.29 -20.78 -13.83
CA LEU A 142 5.28 -19.85 -13.32
C LEU A 142 5.68 -19.13 -12.02
N PRO A 143 6.27 -19.79 -11.00
CA PRO A 143 6.74 -19.08 -9.81
C PRO A 143 7.79 -18.01 -10.12
N ARG A 144 8.75 -18.33 -11.00
CA ARG A 144 9.83 -17.40 -11.37
C ARG A 144 9.25 -16.21 -12.13
N GLN A 145 8.42 -16.47 -13.14
CA GLN A 145 7.77 -15.44 -13.94
C GLN A 145 6.92 -14.49 -13.07
N ILE A 146 6.12 -15.01 -12.15
CA ILE A 146 5.31 -14.17 -11.26
C ILE A 146 6.21 -13.36 -10.32
N GLY A 147 7.21 -13.97 -9.67
CA GLY A 147 8.09 -13.25 -8.75
C GLY A 147 8.94 -12.17 -9.43
N GLU A 148 9.35 -12.37 -10.68
CA GLU A 148 10.06 -11.36 -11.47
C GLU A 148 9.21 -10.13 -11.79
N LEU A 149 7.89 -10.30 -11.97
CA LEU A 149 6.98 -9.18 -12.20
C LEU A 149 6.92 -8.24 -11.00
N PHE A 150 7.06 -8.75 -9.77
CA PHE A 150 7.07 -7.94 -8.55
C PHE A 150 8.38 -7.14 -8.44
N GLN A 151 9.54 -7.79 -8.58
CA GLN A 151 10.83 -7.13 -8.34
C GLN A 151 11.30 -6.17 -9.45
N SER A 152 10.62 -6.08 -10.59
CA SER A 152 10.96 -5.15 -11.70
C SER A 152 12.36 -5.32 -12.32
N LYS A 153 13.12 -6.36 -11.98
CA LYS A 153 14.53 -6.53 -12.37
C LYS A 153 14.73 -7.10 -13.78
N GLN A 154 13.83 -7.95 -14.25
CA GLN A 154 13.87 -8.53 -15.59
C GLN A 154 12.47 -8.58 -16.19
N LEU A 155 12.30 -7.96 -17.36
CA LEU A 155 11.01 -7.83 -18.03
C LEU A 155 10.92 -8.84 -19.18
N PHE A 156 10.37 -10.02 -18.90
CA PHE A 156 10.03 -10.98 -19.97
C PHE A 156 8.75 -10.57 -20.72
N SER A 157 7.91 -9.72 -20.12
CA SER A 157 6.66 -9.25 -20.72
C SER A 157 6.31 -7.82 -20.26
N LYS A 158 6.46 -6.84 -21.17
CA LYS A 158 6.07 -5.45 -20.90
C LYS A 158 4.58 -5.32 -20.57
N PRO A 159 3.64 -5.95 -21.32
CA PRO A 159 2.22 -5.85 -21.01
C PRO A 159 1.88 -6.34 -19.60
N LEU A 160 2.43 -7.49 -19.20
CA LEU A 160 2.18 -8.04 -17.87
C LEU A 160 2.67 -7.11 -16.78
N LYS A 161 3.88 -6.55 -16.93
CA LYS A 161 4.38 -5.57 -15.96
C LYS A 161 3.43 -4.37 -15.88
N THR A 162 3.02 -3.80 -17.00
CA THR A 162 2.13 -2.63 -16.99
C THR A 162 0.78 -2.92 -16.34
N LEU A 163 0.23 -4.13 -16.53
CA LEU A 163 -1.05 -4.52 -15.92
C LEU A 163 -0.98 -4.80 -14.42
N ILE A 164 0.19 -5.21 -13.90
CA ILE A 164 0.38 -5.54 -12.49
C ILE A 164 0.98 -4.39 -11.69
N SER A 165 1.85 -3.60 -12.31
CA SER A 165 2.65 -2.57 -11.64
C SER A 165 2.97 -1.44 -12.62
N SER A 166 2.11 -0.42 -12.60
CA SER A 166 2.26 0.83 -13.34
C SER A 166 1.48 1.97 -12.66
N GLU A 167 1.29 3.08 -13.35
CA GLU A 167 0.43 4.15 -12.84
C GLU A 167 -1.06 3.86 -13.03
N ILE A 168 -1.39 2.90 -13.91
CA ILE A 168 -2.75 2.44 -14.21
C ILE A 168 -2.70 0.91 -14.37
N ASP A 169 -2.75 0.23 -13.24
CA ASP A 169 -2.68 -1.23 -13.11
C ASP A 169 -3.92 -1.79 -12.40
N CYS A 170 -4.00 -3.11 -12.31
CA CYS A 170 -5.13 -3.79 -11.66
C CYS A 170 -5.19 -3.48 -10.15
N ASP A 171 -4.03 -3.29 -9.51
CA ASP A 171 -3.90 -2.95 -8.10
C ASP A 171 -4.60 -1.62 -7.79
N ARG A 172 -4.13 -0.54 -8.43
CA ARG A 172 -4.66 0.82 -8.23
C ARG A 172 -6.12 0.95 -8.61
N LEU A 173 -6.56 0.24 -9.65
CA LEU A 173 -7.97 0.22 -10.04
C LEU A 173 -8.86 -0.41 -8.95
N ASP A 174 -8.40 -1.47 -8.25
CA ASP A 174 -9.17 -2.05 -7.15
C ASP A 174 -9.12 -1.17 -5.90
N TYR A 175 -7.92 -0.82 -5.41
CA TYR A 175 -7.83 -0.15 -4.12
C TYR A 175 -8.51 1.22 -4.15
N LEU A 176 -8.47 1.97 -5.26
CA LEU A 176 -9.16 3.27 -5.29
C LEU A 176 -10.67 3.14 -5.14
N LEU A 177 -11.29 2.15 -5.79
CA LEU A 177 -12.72 1.85 -5.62
C LEU A 177 -13.01 1.34 -4.21
N ARG A 178 -12.20 0.39 -3.73
CA ARG A 178 -12.39 -0.30 -2.45
C ARG A 178 -12.17 0.63 -1.27
N ASP A 179 -11.09 1.39 -1.27
CA ASP A 179 -10.75 2.31 -0.19
C ASP A 179 -11.76 3.45 -0.13
N SER A 180 -12.22 3.96 -1.28
CA SER A 180 -13.30 4.94 -1.31
C SER A 180 -14.58 4.39 -0.66
N TYR A 181 -14.99 3.19 -1.05
CA TYR A 181 -16.17 2.53 -0.49
C TYR A 181 -16.05 2.30 1.02
N ASN A 182 -14.94 1.73 1.50
CA ASN A 182 -14.77 1.40 2.92
C ASN A 182 -14.53 2.63 3.80
N THR A 183 -13.88 3.68 3.28
CA THR A 183 -13.76 4.96 4.01
C THR A 183 -15.07 5.76 4.03
N GLY A 184 -16.06 5.39 3.22
CA GLY A 184 -17.29 6.15 3.02
C GLY A 184 -17.07 7.45 2.25
N THR A 185 -15.91 7.61 1.62
CA THR A 185 -15.64 8.75 0.75
C THR A 185 -16.22 8.48 -0.64
N ASN A 186 -16.67 9.54 -1.34
CA ASN A 186 -17.17 9.43 -2.71
C ASN A 186 -16.10 9.83 -3.74
N TYR A 187 -14.82 9.82 -3.37
CA TYR A 187 -13.71 10.27 -4.22
C TYR A 187 -13.22 9.20 -5.20
N GLY A 188 -13.56 7.92 -5.03
CA GLY A 188 -13.03 6.81 -5.84
C GLY A 188 -14.02 6.22 -6.84
N LEU A 189 -15.03 6.98 -7.30
CA LEU A 189 -16.00 6.53 -8.31
C LEU A 189 -15.37 6.44 -9.71
N VAL A 190 -14.49 5.47 -9.90
CA VAL A 190 -13.79 5.21 -11.17
C VAL A 190 -14.73 4.55 -12.17
N ASP A 191 -14.79 5.06 -13.41
CA ASP A 191 -15.45 4.39 -14.53
C ASP A 191 -14.55 3.25 -15.06
N LEU A 192 -14.54 2.15 -14.32
CA LEU A 192 -13.69 1.00 -14.56
C LEU A 192 -13.93 0.40 -15.95
N GLU A 193 -15.21 0.24 -16.35
CA GLU A 193 -15.56 -0.34 -17.65
C GLU A 193 -15.05 0.53 -18.80
N ARG A 194 -15.13 1.86 -18.67
CA ARG A 194 -14.58 2.77 -19.69
C ARG A 194 -13.06 2.65 -19.79
N ILE A 195 -12.34 2.60 -18.65
CA ILE A 195 -10.88 2.43 -18.64
C ILE A 195 -10.50 1.12 -19.31
N ILE A 196 -11.11 -0.01 -18.89
CA ILE A 196 -10.84 -1.34 -19.46
C ILE A 196 -11.11 -1.34 -20.97
N SER A 197 -12.23 -0.75 -21.41
CA SER A 197 -12.60 -0.71 -22.83
C SER A 197 -11.60 0.04 -23.71
N ALA A 198 -10.86 0.98 -23.11
CA ALA A 198 -9.87 1.82 -23.77
C ALA A 198 -8.48 1.19 -23.84
N LEU A 199 -8.17 0.18 -23.02
CA LEU A 199 -6.90 -0.53 -23.08
C LEU A 199 -6.75 -1.28 -24.41
N THR A 200 -5.54 -1.26 -24.97
CA THR A 200 -5.17 -1.91 -26.22
C THR A 200 -3.69 -2.29 -26.20
N PHE A 201 -3.21 -3.00 -27.22
CA PHE A 201 -1.78 -3.13 -27.46
C PHE A 201 -1.28 -1.93 -28.27
N SER A 202 -0.12 -1.41 -27.87
CA SER A 202 0.66 -0.41 -28.58
C SER A 202 1.63 -1.09 -29.56
N PRO A 203 2.07 -0.43 -30.65
CA PRO A 203 2.98 -1.02 -31.63
C PRO A 203 4.33 -1.48 -31.06
N ASP A 204 4.77 -0.89 -29.95
CA ASP A 204 5.99 -1.30 -29.24
C ASP A 204 5.85 -2.59 -28.40
N GLY A 205 4.67 -3.21 -28.49
CA GLY A 205 4.32 -4.45 -27.82
C GLY A 205 3.82 -4.30 -26.39
N ASN A 206 3.68 -3.07 -25.86
CA ASN A 206 3.16 -2.83 -24.51
C ASN A 206 1.65 -2.52 -24.48
N ILE A 207 1.08 -2.28 -23.29
CA ILE A 207 -0.27 -1.72 -23.14
C ILE A 207 -0.30 -0.24 -23.57
N GLY A 208 -1.28 0.10 -24.39
CA GLY A 208 -1.62 1.46 -24.77
C GLY A 208 -3.08 1.80 -24.46
N ILE A 209 -3.42 3.08 -24.63
CA ILE A 209 -4.73 3.65 -24.36
C ILE A 209 -5.30 4.21 -25.68
N LYS A 210 -6.53 3.85 -26.04
CA LYS A 210 -7.22 4.46 -27.18
C LYS A 210 -7.57 5.93 -26.86
N PRO A 211 -7.50 6.88 -27.82
CA PRO A 211 -7.76 8.30 -27.57
C PRO A 211 -9.10 8.58 -26.88
N LYS A 212 -10.15 7.83 -27.25
CA LYS A 212 -11.49 7.96 -26.65
C LYS A 212 -11.53 7.64 -25.15
N GLY A 213 -10.50 6.97 -24.61
CA GLY A 213 -10.38 6.62 -23.20
C GLY A 213 -9.63 7.63 -22.34
N VAL A 214 -8.96 8.62 -22.94
CA VAL A 214 -8.09 9.56 -22.20
C VAL A 214 -8.86 10.29 -21.11
N ILE A 215 -10.10 10.71 -21.36
CA ILE A 215 -10.94 11.37 -20.34
C ILE A 215 -11.18 10.50 -19.10
N ALA A 216 -11.37 9.19 -19.28
CA ALA A 216 -11.55 8.28 -18.15
C ALA A 216 -10.26 8.11 -17.33
N ILE A 217 -9.11 8.18 -18.01
CA ILE A 217 -7.79 8.15 -17.39
C ILE A 217 -7.51 9.46 -16.63
N GLU A 218 -7.85 10.61 -17.21
CA GLU A 218 -7.78 11.90 -16.52
C GLU A 218 -8.62 11.90 -15.24
N HIS A 219 -9.86 11.43 -15.35
CA HIS A 219 -10.75 11.29 -14.19
C HIS A 219 -10.12 10.40 -13.13
N PHE A 220 -9.64 9.21 -13.50
CA PHE A 220 -8.93 8.30 -12.58
C PHE A 220 -7.75 8.96 -11.86
N LEU A 221 -6.89 9.68 -12.59
CA LEU A 221 -5.71 10.34 -12.00
C LEU A 221 -6.11 11.47 -11.04
N VAL A 222 -7.18 12.21 -11.32
CA VAL A 222 -7.74 13.19 -10.38
C VAL A 222 -8.24 12.53 -9.11
N LEU A 223 -9.03 11.46 -9.23
CA LEU A 223 -9.54 10.71 -8.08
C LEU A 223 -8.39 10.14 -7.24
N ARG A 224 -7.38 9.56 -7.88
CA ARG A 224 -6.15 9.12 -7.21
C ARG A 224 -5.49 10.24 -6.42
N ASN A 225 -5.28 11.40 -7.04
CA ASN A 225 -4.67 12.55 -6.38
C ASN A 225 -5.47 13.01 -5.14
N LEU A 226 -6.80 13.01 -5.23
CA LEU A 226 -7.68 13.33 -4.09
C LEU A 226 -7.56 12.30 -2.96
N MET A 227 -7.57 11.01 -3.29
CA MET A 227 -7.43 9.92 -2.31
C MET A 227 -6.09 9.99 -1.57
N TYR A 228 -4.98 10.27 -2.28
CA TYR A 228 -3.68 10.47 -1.62
C TYR A 228 -3.69 11.64 -0.65
N ARG A 229 -4.24 12.78 -1.04
CA ARG A 229 -4.26 13.99 -0.20
C ARG A 229 -5.18 13.86 1.02
N THR A 230 -6.26 13.10 0.91
CA THR A 230 -7.30 13.02 1.94
C THR A 230 -7.18 11.79 2.84
N ILE A 231 -6.71 10.66 2.31
CA ILE A 231 -6.67 9.38 3.02
C ILE A 231 -5.23 8.94 3.25
N TYR A 232 -4.45 8.68 2.19
CA TYR A 232 -3.16 7.99 2.33
C TYR A 232 -2.10 8.86 3.02
N ASN A 233 -2.01 10.15 2.67
CA ASN A 233 -1.08 11.10 3.28
C ASN A 233 -1.72 11.91 4.42
N HIS A 234 -2.83 11.43 4.98
CA HIS A 234 -3.45 12.13 6.09
C HIS A 234 -2.53 12.13 7.32
N ARG A 235 -2.42 13.27 8.01
CA ARG A 235 -1.54 13.48 9.17
C ARG A 235 -1.64 12.41 10.28
N ILE A 236 -2.79 11.76 10.42
CA ILE A 236 -3.01 10.68 11.42
C ILE A 236 -2.21 9.43 11.07
N ASN A 237 -2.02 9.12 9.77
CA ASN A 237 -1.16 8.02 9.33
C ASN A 237 0.30 8.32 9.68
N GLU A 238 0.73 9.58 9.51
CA GLU A 238 2.08 10.03 9.88
C GLU A 238 2.31 9.97 11.39
N ILE A 239 1.34 10.44 12.19
CA ILE A 239 1.41 10.34 13.65
C ILE A 239 1.47 8.87 14.09
N SER A 240 0.63 8.02 13.51
CA SER A 240 0.57 6.60 13.86
C SER A 240 1.86 5.88 13.50
N THR A 241 2.39 6.14 12.31
CA THR A 241 3.69 5.61 11.86
C THR A 241 4.81 6.11 12.77
N TRP A 242 4.84 7.40 13.11
CA TRP A 242 5.80 7.96 14.06
C TRP A 242 5.77 7.23 15.41
N ILE A 243 4.58 7.05 16.01
CA ILE A 243 4.46 6.37 17.30
C ILE A 243 5.02 4.95 17.21
N LEU A 244 4.68 4.20 16.17
CA LEU A 244 5.16 2.83 15.97
C LEU A 244 6.69 2.76 15.73
N GLU A 245 7.25 3.68 14.96
CA GLU A 245 8.72 3.82 14.82
C GLU A 245 9.37 4.06 16.19
N LYS A 246 8.78 4.92 17.03
CA LYS A 246 9.30 5.22 18.37
C LYS A 246 9.14 4.07 19.34
N ILE A 247 8.09 3.25 19.22
CA ILE A 247 7.93 1.99 19.96
C ILE A 247 9.10 1.06 19.63
N LEU A 248 9.34 0.78 18.35
CA LEU A 248 10.42 -0.12 17.94
C LEU A 248 11.80 0.44 18.24
N HIS A 249 12.01 1.75 18.08
CA HIS A 249 13.23 2.44 18.48
C HIS A 249 13.49 2.26 19.97
N THR A 250 12.47 2.47 20.82
CA THR A 250 12.58 2.30 22.28
C THR A 250 12.94 0.85 22.65
N ILE A 251 12.30 -0.13 22.00
CA ILE A 251 12.59 -1.56 22.21
C ILE A 251 14.03 -1.89 21.82
N LYS A 252 14.49 -1.45 20.63
CA LYS A 252 15.84 -1.71 20.14
C LYS A 252 16.94 -1.16 21.07
N HIS A 253 16.70 -0.04 21.75
CA HIS A 253 17.68 0.64 22.62
C HIS A 253 17.58 0.30 24.11
N ASN A 254 16.65 -0.57 24.52
CA ASN A 254 16.43 -0.92 25.94
C ASN A 254 16.23 -2.43 26.12
N PHE A 255 16.95 -3.25 25.36
CA PHE A 255 16.78 -4.70 25.36
C PHE A 255 17.02 -5.35 26.74
N GLU A 256 17.88 -4.76 27.55
CA GLU A 256 18.21 -5.20 28.91
C GLU A 256 17.01 -5.18 29.87
N LYS A 257 15.95 -4.42 29.55
CA LYS A 257 14.77 -4.25 30.41
C LYS A 257 13.76 -5.40 30.35
N LYS A 258 14.13 -6.56 29.80
CA LYS A 258 13.32 -7.80 29.72
C LYS A 258 11.91 -7.56 29.15
N ILE A 259 11.85 -7.01 27.95
CA ILE A 259 10.59 -6.81 27.21
C ILE A 259 10.08 -8.16 26.70
N TRP A 260 8.81 -8.48 26.93
CA TRP A 260 8.22 -9.71 26.40
C TRP A 260 8.00 -9.59 24.88
N LEU A 261 8.50 -10.58 24.14
CA LEU A 261 8.40 -10.73 22.69
C LEU A 261 8.24 -12.22 22.41
N ASP A 262 7.37 -12.59 21.48
CA ASP A 262 7.44 -13.94 20.92
C ASP A 262 8.66 -14.09 20.00
N ASN A 263 9.00 -15.35 19.67
CA ASN A 263 10.17 -15.66 18.85
C ASN A 263 10.11 -15.07 17.44
N SER A 264 8.92 -14.94 16.85
CA SER A 264 8.76 -14.39 15.50
C SER A 264 9.02 -12.88 15.54
N LEU A 265 8.32 -12.14 16.38
CA LEU A 265 8.45 -10.68 16.45
C LEU A 265 9.86 -10.28 16.92
N TYR A 266 10.50 -11.09 17.77
CA TYR A 266 11.92 -10.91 18.09
C TYR A 266 12.79 -10.90 16.82
N LYS A 267 12.62 -11.88 15.91
CA LYS A 267 13.38 -11.93 14.66
C LYS A 267 13.03 -10.75 13.74
N TRP A 268 11.76 -10.37 13.63
CA TRP A 268 11.34 -9.18 12.88
C TRP A 268 12.07 -7.90 13.34
N ILE A 269 12.27 -7.72 14.65
CA ILE A 269 12.87 -6.50 15.21
C ILE A 269 14.42 -6.56 15.22
N PHE A 270 14.99 -7.70 15.62
CA PHE A 270 16.42 -7.82 15.96
C PHE A 270 17.23 -8.67 14.98
N SER A 271 16.58 -9.46 14.12
CA SER A 271 17.26 -10.34 13.18
C SER A 271 16.51 -10.46 11.85
N PRO A 272 16.21 -9.33 11.16
CA PRO A 272 15.39 -9.33 9.95
C PRO A 272 16.00 -10.19 8.83
N THR A 273 17.33 -10.33 8.79
CA THR A 273 18.05 -11.18 7.82
C THR A 273 17.91 -12.68 8.09
N LYS A 274 17.43 -13.07 9.28
CA LYS A 274 17.21 -14.47 9.68
C LYS A 274 15.73 -14.84 9.73
N LEU A 275 14.85 -13.98 9.22
CA LEU A 275 13.42 -14.21 9.23
C LEU A 275 13.07 -15.33 8.25
N ASP A 276 12.49 -16.42 8.75
CA ASP A 276 11.98 -17.50 7.91
C ASP A 276 10.52 -17.25 7.50
N PHE A 277 9.98 -18.12 6.62
CA PHE A 277 8.61 -17.96 6.13
C PHE A 277 7.55 -18.08 7.23
N ASP A 278 7.78 -18.95 8.23
CA ASP A 278 6.83 -19.16 9.30
C ASP A 278 6.82 -17.96 10.26
N ASP A 279 7.99 -17.39 10.55
CA ASP A 279 8.09 -16.15 11.31
C ASP A 279 7.36 -15.01 10.59
N PHE A 280 7.60 -14.85 9.29
CA PHE A 280 6.96 -13.82 8.48
C PHE A 280 5.42 -13.98 8.48
N ILE A 281 4.92 -15.19 8.20
CA ILE A 281 3.48 -15.49 8.09
C ILE A 281 2.76 -15.40 9.45
N ARG A 282 3.45 -15.54 10.58
CA ARG A 282 2.83 -15.40 11.92
C ARG A 282 2.55 -13.94 12.30
N ASN A 283 3.24 -12.99 11.68
CA ASN A 283 3.10 -11.57 12.03
C ASN A 283 2.02 -10.90 11.15
N ASP A 284 0.82 -10.80 11.70
CA ASP A 284 -0.31 -10.07 11.13
C ASP A 284 -0.85 -9.06 12.16
N ASP A 285 -1.90 -8.29 11.81
CA ASP A 285 -2.37 -7.22 12.68
C ASP A 285 -2.78 -7.76 14.05
N ILE A 286 -3.40 -8.94 14.12
CA ILE A 286 -3.85 -9.52 15.40
C ILE A 286 -2.64 -9.82 16.29
N THR A 287 -1.62 -10.51 15.76
CA THR A 287 -0.40 -10.82 16.52
C THR A 287 0.33 -9.55 16.96
N PHE A 288 0.48 -8.58 16.06
CA PHE A 288 1.21 -7.36 16.38
C PHE A 288 0.45 -6.47 17.39
N TYR A 289 -0.86 -6.33 17.25
CA TYR A 289 -1.69 -5.63 18.25
C TYR A 289 -1.64 -6.30 19.61
N TYR A 290 -1.60 -7.63 19.68
CA TYR A 290 -1.44 -8.32 20.95
C TYR A 290 -0.14 -7.92 21.66
N HIS A 291 0.97 -7.82 20.94
CA HIS A 291 2.23 -7.32 21.51
C HIS A 291 2.11 -5.87 21.98
N LEU A 292 1.51 -4.99 21.17
CA LEU A 292 1.27 -3.60 21.55
C LEU A 292 0.42 -3.48 22.82
N ILE A 293 -0.60 -4.32 22.98
CA ILE A 293 -1.43 -4.39 24.20
C ILE A 293 -0.58 -4.86 25.40
N ARG A 294 0.22 -5.92 25.23
CA ARG A 294 1.10 -6.42 26.30
C ARG A 294 2.12 -5.37 26.73
N TRP A 295 2.71 -4.63 25.79
CA TRP A 295 3.65 -3.56 26.10
C TRP A 295 2.97 -2.35 26.72
N LYS A 296 1.74 -2.04 26.34
CA LYS A 296 0.93 -1.02 27.01
C LYS A 296 0.81 -1.31 28.51
N ASP A 297 0.52 -2.56 28.87
CA ASP A 297 0.16 -2.91 30.25
C ASP A 297 1.38 -3.26 31.13
N ASP A 298 2.38 -3.97 30.57
CA ASP A 298 3.45 -4.62 31.35
C ASP A 298 4.86 -4.03 31.14
N SER A 299 5.03 -2.99 30.30
CA SER A 299 6.35 -2.43 29.99
C SER A 299 6.71 -1.17 30.78
N PHE A 300 7.97 -0.75 30.68
CA PHE A 300 8.50 0.44 31.35
C PHE A 300 8.15 1.73 30.59
N GLU A 301 8.27 2.88 31.26
CA GLU A 301 8.15 4.18 30.58
C GLU A 301 9.45 4.57 29.85
N PRO A 302 9.38 5.09 28.60
CA PRO A 302 8.19 5.62 27.91
C PRO A 302 7.46 4.64 26.98
N LEU A 303 7.85 3.35 26.96
CA LEU A 303 7.29 2.35 26.03
C LEU A 303 5.80 2.10 26.26
N SER A 304 5.38 1.98 27.52
CA SER A 304 3.96 1.83 27.90
C SER A 304 3.13 3.00 27.37
N THR A 305 3.57 4.24 27.61
CA THR A 305 2.91 5.45 27.10
C THR A 305 2.77 5.44 25.58
N LEU A 306 3.83 5.12 24.83
CA LEU A 306 3.76 5.09 23.36
C LEU A 306 2.77 4.04 22.85
N CYS A 307 2.75 2.85 23.45
CA CYS A 307 1.79 1.80 23.10
C CYS A 307 0.35 2.22 23.42
N LYS A 308 0.15 2.90 24.57
CA LYS A 308 -1.15 3.48 24.96
C LYS A 308 -1.66 4.49 23.95
N MET A 309 -0.80 5.39 23.46
CA MET A 309 -1.19 6.39 22.46
C MET A 309 -1.76 5.74 21.20
N PHE A 310 -1.15 4.64 20.73
CA PHE A 310 -1.61 3.92 19.54
C PHE A 310 -2.87 3.09 19.80
N ILE A 311 -2.89 2.28 20.87
CA ILE A 311 -3.99 1.34 21.16
C ILE A 311 -5.25 2.06 21.64
N ASP A 312 -5.12 3.00 22.57
CA ASP A 312 -6.25 3.73 23.15
C ASP A 312 -6.59 4.99 22.32
N ARG A 313 -5.88 5.20 21.20
CA ARG A 313 -6.06 6.33 20.27
C ARG A 313 -5.86 7.71 20.92
N ASP A 314 -5.05 7.78 21.98
CA ASP A 314 -4.59 9.05 22.57
C ASP A 314 -3.40 9.60 21.78
N LEU A 315 -3.64 9.94 20.51
CA LEU A 315 -2.60 10.28 19.56
C LEU A 315 -2.00 11.68 19.79
N LEU A 316 -0.72 11.80 19.45
CA LEU A 316 -0.01 13.08 19.27
C LEU A 316 -0.76 14.00 18.29
N LYS A 317 -0.38 15.28 18.29
CA LYS A 317 -0.93 16.27 17.36
C LYS A 317 0.09 16.55 16.26
N ALA A 318 -0.42 16.93 15.10
CA ALA A 318 0.37 17.34 13.96
C ALA A 318 -0.18 18.64 13.38
N SER A 319 0.72 19.59 13.12
CA SER A 319 0.42 20.84 12.41
C SER A 319 1.15 20.88 11.08
N ASP A 320 0.44 21.34 10.04
CA ASP A 320 1.03 21.59 8.73
C ASP A 320 2.01 22.77 8.80
N ILE A 321 3.23 22.56 8.31
CA ILE A 321 4.32 23.52 8.18
C ILE A 321 4.92 23.51 6.78
N SER A 322 4.20 22.95 5.79
CA SER A 322 4.65 22.82 4.40
C SER A 322 4.96 24.18 3.77
N PHE A 323 4.23 25.22 4.16
CA PHE A 323 4.43 26.60 3.68
C PHE A 323 5.66 27.32 4.28
N LEU A 324 6.32 26.73 5.29
CA LEU A 324 7.50 27.33 5.91
C LEU A 324 8.79 26.96 5.14
N SER A 325 9.76 27.87 5.16
CA SER A 325 11.12 27.60 4.67
C SER A 325 11.81 26.51 5.50
N LYS A 326 12.80 25.79 4.95
CA LYS A 326 13.55 24.76 5.69
C LYS A 326 14.16 25.30 6.98
N ILE A 327 14.67 26.53 6.96
CA ILE A 327 15.25 27.19 8.14
C ILE A 327 14.16 27.42 9.21
N ASP A 328 13.00 27.90 8.82
CA ASP A 328 11.91 28.16 9.75
C ASP A 328 11.29 26.87 10.31
N ARG A 329 11.25 25.80 9.51
CA ARG A 329 10.91 24.44 9.97
C ARG A 329 11.86 23.97 11.09
N LEU A 330 13.17 24.24 10.97
CA LEU A 330 14.13 23.90 12.04
C LEU A 330 13.94 24.77 13.28
N LYS A 331 13.65 26.07 13.13
CA LYS A 331 13.37 26.97 14.26
C LYS A 331 12.16 26.48 15.07
N ILE A 332 11.07 26.11 14.40
CA ILE A 332 9.89 25.61 15.10
C ILE A 332 10.13 24.25 15.75
N LEU A 333 10.90 23.37 15.12
CA LEU A 333 11.30 22.09 15.73
C LEU A 333 12.08 22.32 17.03
N ALA A 334 13.08 23.21 17.01
CA ALA A 334 13.86 23.54 18.21
C ALA A 334 12.99 24.11 19.33
N PHE A 335 12.05 25.01 18.99
CA PHE A 335 11.08 25.55 19.93
C PHE A 335 10.18 24.45 20.53
N ALA A 336 9.66 23.55 19.68
CA ALA A 336 8.79 22.46 20.10
C ALA A 336 9.50 21.45 21.02
N ARG A 337 10.76 21.12 20.72
CA ARG A 337 11.57 20.22 21.55
C ARG A 337 11.81 20.79 22.95
N LYS A 338 12.18 22.07 23.04
CA LYS A 338 12.36 22.77 24.32
C LYS A 338 11.07 22.78 25.14
N LEU A 339 9.92 23.00 24.50
CA LEU A 339 8.63 22.91 25.17
C LEU A 339 8.31 21.49 25.65
N CYS A 340 8.57 20.46 24.85
CA CYS A 340 8.38 19.06 25.25
C CYS A 340 9.19 18.72 26.52
N GLU A 341 10.48 19.08 26.54
CA GLU A 341 11.36 18.88 27.71
C GLU A 341 10.84 19.62 28.94
N SER A 342 10.40 20.88 28.79
CA SER A 342 9.83 21.66 29.89
C SER A 342 8.55 21.05 30.50
N LYS A 343 7.90 20.14 29.77
CA LYS A 343 6.69 19.42 30.20
C LYS A 343 6.99 17.97 30.61
N GLY A 344 8.26 17.58 30.69
CA GLY A 344 8.68 16.23 31.08
C GLY A 344 8.54 15.17 29.99
N TYR A 345 8.38 15.56 28.72
CA TYR A 345 8.41 14.64 27.60
C TYR A 345 9.81 14.56 27.00
N ASP A 346 10.22 13.35 26.62
CA ASP A 346 11.38 13.14 25.76
C ASP A 346 11.15 13.81 24.39
N SER A 347 11.99 14.79 24.06
CA SER A 347 11.82 15.62 22.87
C SER A 347 12.16 14.89 21.57
N GLU A 348 12.85 13.76 21.61
CA GLU A 348 13.18 12.94 20.44
C GLU A 348 12.11 11.87 20.16
N LEU A 349 11.46 11.37 21.20
CA LEU A 349 10.37 10.39 21.09
C LEU A 349 9.04 11.06 20.76
N PHE A 350 8.71 12.17 21.41
CA PHE A 350 7.37 12.76 21.33
C PHE A 350 7.27 13.98 20.41
N CYS A 351 8.38 14.45 19.83
CA CYS A 351 8.41 15.61 18.94
C CYS A 351 9.32 15.44 17.72
N GLY A 352 8.86 15.89 16.56
CA GLY A 352 9.65 15.83 15.34
C GLY A 352 8.95 16.38 14.11
N ILE A 353 9.63 16.33 12.97
CA ILE A 353 9.06 16.69 11.67
C ILE A 353 9.01 15.43 10.80
N LYS A 354 7.87 15.21 10.15
CA LYS A 354 7.71 14.23 9.08
C LYS A 354 7.46 14.98 7.77
N GLU A 355 8.23 14.62 6.75
CA GLU A 355 8.10 15.20 5.42
C GLU A 355 7.78 14.08 4.42
N ARG A 356 6.88 14.38 3.48
CA ARG A 356 6.55 13.50 2.37
C ARG A 356 6.46 14.29 1.08
N SER A 357 6.93 13.66 0.01
CA SER A 357 6.69 14.13 -1.35
C SER A 357 5.72 13.17 -2.04
N PHE A 358 4.79 13.74 -2.80
CA PHE A 358 3.83 12.97 -3.58
C PHE A 358 3.64 13.61 -4.96
N LYS A 359 3.49 12.77 -5.98
CA LYS A 359 3.04 13.18 -7.32
C LYS A 359 1.75 12.44 -7.64
N GLY A 360 0.77 13.17 -8.16
CA GLY A 360 -0.50 12.58 -8.61
C GLY A 360 -0.32 11.60 -9.77
N PHE A 361 0.73 11.77 -10.57
CA PHE A 361 1.12 10.88 -11.66
C PHE A 361 2.63 10.93 -11.90
N GLU A 362 3.28 9.76 -11.99
CA GLU A 362 4.70 9.63 -12.36
C GLU A 362 4.83 9.01 -13.75
N SER A 363 5.18 9.79 -14.78
CA SER A 363 5.43 9.22 -16.10
C SER A 363 6.71 8.38 -16.08
N ASN A 364 6.57 7.09 -16.40
CA ASN A 364 7.65 6.17 -16.70
C ASN A 364 7.66 5.74 -18.18
N ASN A 365 6.95 6.49 -19.06
CA ASN A 365 6.72 6.17 -20.47
C ASN A 365 6.07 4.80 -20.75
N ALA A 366 5.55 4.08 -19.73
CA ALA A 366 4.96 2.77 -19.91
C ALA A 366 3.61 2.82 -20.63
N LEU A 367 2.80 3.85 -20.36
CA LEU A 367 1.46 4.02 -20.93
C LEU A 367 1.47 5.09 -22.01
N LYS A 368 1.01 4.70 -23.20
CA LYS A 368 1.00 5.55 -24.38
C LYS A 368 -0.38 5.57 -25.02
N ILE A 369 -0.71 6.68 -25.66
CA ILE A 369 -1.93 6.77 -26.46
C ILE A 369 -1.65 6.22 -27.85
N TRP A 370 -2.53 5.35 -28.33
CA TRP A 370 -2.46 4.75 -29.66
C TRP A 370 -3.79 4.96 -30.39
N ASP A 371 -3.77 5.80 -31.42
CA ASP A 371 -4.96 6.15 -32.22
C ASP A 371 -5.18 5.22 -33.44
N GLY A 372 -4.24 4.32 -33.72
CA GLY A 372 -4.23 3.45 -34.90
C GLY A 372 -3.20 3.85 -35.97
N ALA A 373 -2.64 5.05 -35.89
CA ALA A 373 -1.62 5.57 -36.80
C ALA A 373 -0.40 6.14 -36.07
N TYR A 374 -0.61 6.89 -34.99
CA TYR A 374 0.41 7.58 -34.22
C TYR A 374 0.37 7.20 -32.74
N GLN A 375 1.56 7.11 -32.17
CA GLN A 375 1.77 6.88 -30.76
C GLN A 375 2.20 8.19 -30.10
N SER A 376 1.50 8.59 -29.04
CA SER A 376 1.84 9.78 -28.25
C SER A 376 1.93 9.43 -26.77
N SER A 377 2.69 10.23 -26.02
CA SER A 377 2.81 10.02 -24.59
C SER A 377 1.59 10.59 -23.84
N LEU A 378 1.15 9.91 -22.79
CA LEU A 378 -0.06 10.28 -22.05
C LEU A 378 0.09 11.68 -21.42
N GLU A 379 1.27 12.00 -20.89
CA GLU A 379 1.62 13.28 -20.29
C GLU A 379 1.50 14.46 -21.27
N ASN A 380 1.68 14.24 -22.57
CA ASN A 380 1.59 15.31 -23.56
C ASN A 380 0.17 15.55 -24.06
N SER A 381 -0.75 14.64 -23.77
CA SER A 381 -2.12 14.69 -24.26
C SER A 381 -3.06 15.59 -23.44
N SER A 382 -2.69 15.93 -22.21
CA SER A 382 -3.58 16.62 -21.27
C SER A 382 -2.84 17.63 -20.38
N ALA A 383 -3.33 18.86 -20.34
CA ALA A 383 -2.85 19.88 -19.41
C ALA A 383 -3.10 19.51 -17.94
N LEU A 384 -4.18 18.77 -17.67
CA LEU A 384 -4.52 18.30 -16.32
C LEU A 384 -3.50 17.26 -15.84
N ILE A 385 -3.16 16.28 -16.70
CA ILE A 385 -2.13 15.28 -16.37
C ILE A 385 -0.78 15.96 -16.10
N LYS A 386 -0.39 16.96 -16.91
CA LYS A 386 0.84 17.73 -16.66
C LYS A 386 0.85 18.43 -15.30
N THR A 387 -0.30 18.94 -14.85
CA THR A 387 -0.42 19.52 -13.52
C THR A 387 -0.25 18.47 -12.43
N LEU A 388 -0.84 17.28 -12.60
CA LEU A 388 -0.74 16.17 -11.64
C LEU A 388 0.67 15.55 -11.54
N MET A 389 1.55 15.81 -12.51
CA MET A 389 2.95 15.40 -12.47
C MET A 389 3.83 16.28 -11.55
N ARG A 390 3.31 17.40 -11.06
CA ARG A 390 4.06 18.26 -10.13
C ARG A 390 4.13 17.58 -8.76
N SER A 391 5.31 17.66 -8.15
CA SER A 391 5.50 17.19 -6.77
C SER A 391 4.82 18.17 -5.81
N GLU A 392 3.99 17.63 -4.93
CA GLU A 392 3.51 18.32 -3.73
C GLU A 392 4.32 17.81 -2.54
N GLU A 393 5.02 18.72 -1.86
CA GLU A 393 5.68 18.43 -0.60
C GLU A 393 4.74 18.76 0.56
N SER A 394 4.66 17.84 1.52
CA SER A 394 3.96 18.03 2.78
C SER A 394 4.95 17.87 3.93
N SER A 395 4.89 18.78 4.89
CA SER A 395 5.71 18.74 6.10
C SER A 395 4.81 18.97 7.31
N PHE A 396 4.86 18.04 8.26
CA PHE A 396 4.12 18.11 9.51
C PHE A 396 5.08 18.14 10.69
N ILE A 397 4.87 19.08 11.62
CA ILE A 397 5.46 19.01 12.96
C ILE A 397 4.53 18.21 13.87
N ILE A 398 5.06 17.14 14.47
CA ILE A 398 4.39 16.23 15.40
C ILE A 398 4.81 16.60 16.83
N TYR A 399 3.86 16.65 17.77
CA TYR A 399 4.09 17.09 19.15
C TYR A 399 2.98 16.63 20.12
N PRO A 400 3.21 16.62 21.45
CA PRO A 400 2.19 16.28 22.46
C PRO A 400 1.01 17.26 22.48
N HIS A 401 -0.19 16.77 22.81
CA HIS A 401 -1.40 17.60 22.79
C HIS A 401 -1.29 18.87 23.66
N MET A 402 -0.62 18.78 24.80
CA MET A 402 -0.52 19.86 25.78
C MET A 402 0.23 21.11 25.30
N ILE A 403 1.11 21.00 24.29
CA ILE A 403 1.84 22.16 23.74
C ILE A 403 1.22 22.70 22.44
N LYS A 404 0.02 22.22 22.09
CA LYS A 404 -0.63 22.53 20.81
C LYS A 404 -0.88 24.01 20.59
N ASN A 405 -1.26 24.74 21.63
CA ASN A 405 -1.62 26.14 21.49
C ASN A 405 -0.36 27.00 21.26
N GLU A 406 0.70 26.73 22.00
CA GLU A 406 2.01 27.36 21.88
C GLU A 406 2.61 27.13 20.49
N ILE A 407 2.55 25.89 19.99
CA ILE A 407 2.99 25.57 18.63
C ILE A 407 2.18 26.35 17.58
N LYS A 408 0.85 26.39 17.69
CA LYS A 408 0.02 27.14 16.74
C LYS A 408 0.36 28.63 16.73
N THR A 409 0.52 29.23 17.90
CA THR A 409 0.92 30.64 18.04
C THR A 409 2.28 30.88 17.40
N GLN A 410 3.25 29.99 17.64
CA GLN A 410 4.58 30.11 17.04
C GLN A 410 4.58 29.97 15.52
N ILE A 411 3.78 29.04 14.98
CA ILE A 411 3.57 28.91 13.52
C ILE A 411 3.05 30.21 12.94
N SER A 412 2.00 30.78 13.55
CA SER A 412 1.41 32.05 13.09
C SER A 412 2.41 33.21 13.17
N PHE A 413 3.20 33.27 14.25
CA PHE A 413 4.24 34.29 14.41
C PHE A 413 5.31 34.18 13.32
N ILE A 414 5.84 32.98 13.08
CA ILE A 414 6.84 32.75 12.02
C ILE A 414 6.24 33.12 10.66
N LYS A 415 5.03 32.62 10.35
CA LYS A 415 4.36 32.88 9.07
C LYS A 415 4.18 34.37 8.75
N ASN A 416 3.94 35.20 9.77
CA ASN A 416 3.75 36.64 9.59
C ASN A 416 5.06 37.42 9.50
N ASN A 417 6.19 36.80 9.85
CA ASN A 417 7.52 37.43 9.87
C ASN A 417 8.52 36.82 8.87
N SER A 418 8.14 35.73 8.21
CA SER A 418 8.81 35.15 7.02
C SER A 418 8.31 35.85 5.77
#